data_AF-A0A7W0EKR6-F1
#
_entry.id   AF-A0A7W0EKR6-F1
#
_cell.length_a   1.000
_cell.length_b   1.000
_cell.length_c   1.000
_cell.angle_alpha   90.00
_cell.angle_beta   90.00
_cell.angle_gamma   90.00
#
_symmetry.space_group_name_H-M   'P 1'
#
loop_
_entity.id
_entity.type
_entity.pdbx_description
1 polymer ?
#
loop_
_entity_poly.entity_id
_entity_poly.type
_entity_poly.pdbx_seq_one_letter_code
_entity_poly.pdbx_strand_id
1 'polypeptide(L)'
;MVDALKVHKSTISRELRRNVGERGWRPKQAQEKYVTHRLACHNANKFPPEDWAQVDVLIRDKLSPEQVSSRMVMEKTLKISHETIYMHVYNDKRAKGDLWLHLNSQKRYRKRYGSGQERSGTLKNRISIDDRPKIILSR
;
A
#
# COMPACT_ATOMS: atom_id res chain seq x y z
N MET A 1 16.88 31.81 -25.19
CA MET A 1 16.96 30.93 -23.99
C MET A 1 15.69 30.08 -23.81
N VAL A 2 14.48 30.63 -24.00
CA VAL A 2 13.21 29.88 -23.88
C VAL A 2 13.07 28.79 -24.97
N ASP A 3 13.42 29.09 -26.22
CA ASP A 3 13.28 28.15 -27.34
C ASP A 3 14.22 26.94 -27.26
N ALA A 4 15.32 27.06 -26.50
CA ALA A 4 16.28 25.98 -26.32
C ALA A 4 15.79 24.88 -25.35
N LEU A 5 14.85 25.21 -24.45
CA LEU A 5 14.43 24.32 -23.36
C LEU A 5 13.07 23.65 -23.61
N LYS A 6 12.40 23.89 -24.75
CA LYS A 6 11.07 23.34 -25.10
C LYS A 6 10.02 23.44 -23.96
N VAL A 7 10.13 24.45 -23.09
CA VAL A 7 9.21 24.70 -21.98
C VAL A 7 8.59 26.08 -22.11
N HIS A 8 7.33 26.21 -21.69
CA HIS A 8 6.61 27.48 -21.77
C HIS A 8 7.26 28.57 -20.92
N LYS A 9 7.26 29.83 -21.39
CA LYS A 9 7.84 31.00 -20.69
C LYS A 9 7.36 31.16 -19.24
N SER A 10 6.10 30.83 -18.97
CA SER A 10 5.55 30.90 -17.61
C SER A 10 6.14 29.84 -16.67
N THR A 11 6.62 28.71 -17.18
CA THR A 11 7.32 27.69 -16.39
C THR A 11 8.66 28.22 -15.90
N ILE A 12 9.45 28.84 -16.80
CA ILE A 12 10.73 29.46 -16.46
C ILE A 12 10.53 30.61 -15.47
N SER A 13 9.56 31.51 -15.73
CA SER A 13 9.28 32.63 -14.82
C SER A 13 8.87 32.18 -13.40
N ARG A 14 8.07 31.11 -13.30
CA ARG A 14 7.67 30.55 -12.00
C ARG A 14 8.83 29.85 -11.29
N GLU A 15 9.70 29.15 -12.01
CA GLU A 15 10.91 28.53 -11.45
C GLU A 15 11.83 29.59 -10.87
N LEU A 16 12.17 30.62 -11.67
CA LEU A 16 13.01 31.73 -11.24
C LEU A 16 12.45 32.39 -9.98
N ARG A 17 11.16 32.73 -9.97
CA ARG A 17 10.53 33.39 -8.82
C ARG A 17 10.56 32.55 -7.55
N ARG A 18 10.37 31.22 -7.66
CA ARG A 18 10.35 30.32 -6.50
C ARG A 18 11.74 30.05 -5.94
N ASN A 19 12.75 30.00 -6.82
CA ASN A 19 14.07 29.47 -6.49
C ASN A 19 15.20 30.51 -6.49
N VAL A 20 14.90 31.79 -6.77
CA VAL A 20 15.89 32.89 -6.73
C VAL A 20 16.42 33.11 -5.31
N GLY A 21 17.73 33.28 -5.16
CA GLY A 21 18.37 33.71 -3.92
C GLY A 21 18.51 35.22 -3.83
N GLU A 22 19.05 35.73 -2.71
CA GLU A 22 19.28 37.18 -2.51
C GLU A 22 20.23 37.79 -3.54
N ARG A 23 21.13 36.96 -4.11
CA ARG A 23 22.11 37.37 -5.13
C ARG A 23 21.74 36.88 -6.54
N GLY A 24 20.45 36.67 -6.81
CA GLY A 24 19.94 36.20 -8.09
C GLY A 24 19.82 34.67 -8.19
N TRP A 25 19.61 34.18 -9.42
CA TRP A 25 19.37 32.76 -9.68
C TRP A 25 20.69 31.99 -9.82
N ARG A 26 20.81 30.88 -9.08
CA ARG A 26 21.97 29.97 -9.13
C ARG A 26 21.47 28.52 -9.16
N PRO A 27 21.89 27.69 -10.14
CA PRO A 27 21.36 26.34 -10.30
C PRO A 27 21.42 25.46 -9.04
N LYS A 28 22.57 25.46 -8.34
CA LYS A 28 22.76 24.66 -7.12
C LYS A 28 21.81 25.07 -6.00
N GLN A 29 21.72 26.38 -5.75
CA GLN A 29 20.80 26.94 -4.75
C GLN A 29 19.34 26.68 -5.10
N ALA A 30 18.98 26.82 -6.40
CA ALA A 30 17.64 26.55 -6.87
C ALA A 30 17.23 25.09 -6.63
N GLN A 31 18.15 24.16 -6.86
CA GLN A 31 17.94 22.74 -6.57
C GLN A 31 17.77 22.48 -5.07
N GLU A 32 18.61 23.07 -4.21
CA GLU A 32 18.50 22.94 -2.75
C GLU A 32 17.16 23.51 -2.24
N LYS A 33 16.74 24.68 -2.73
CA LYS A 33 15.42 25.27 -2.43
C LYS A 33 14.28 24.37 -2.89
N TYR A 34 14.35 23.84 -4.12
CA TYR A 34 13.34 22.90 -4.61
C TYR A 34 13.23 21.66 -3.71
N VAL A 35 14.36 21.05 -3.34
CA VAL A 35 14.39 19.86 -2.48
C VAL A 35 13.81 20.18 -1.09
N THR A 36 14.22 21.29 -0.47
CA THR A 36 13.71 21.70 0.85
C THR A 36 12.20 22.00 0.83
N HIS A 37 11.71 22.75 -0.15
CA HIS A 37 10.27 22.97 -0.32
C HIS A 37 9.51 21.66 -0.55
N ARG A 38 10.05 20.75 -1.36
CA ARG A 38 9.45 19.44 -1.62
C ARG A 38 9.35 18.60 -0.35
N LEU A 39 10.38 18.63 0.49
CA LEU A 39 10.39 17.93 1.78
C LEU A 39 9.40 18.58 2.76
N ALA A 40 9.29 19.90 2.78
CA ALA A 40 8.36 20.63 3.63
C ALA A 40 6.88 20.41 3.24
N CYS A 41 6.60 20.19 1.95
CA CYS A 41 5.25 19.84 1.48
C CYS A 41 4.79 18.42 1.89
N HIS A 42 5.65 17.62 2.55
CA HIS A 42 5.29 16.30 3.03
C HIS A 42 4.42 16.40 4.30
N ASN A 43 3.17 16.84 4.13
CA ASN A 43 2.19 17.04 5.20
C ASN A 43 1.54 15.72 5.69
N ALA A 44 1.98 14.56 5.20
CA ALA A 44 1.44 13.30 5.66
C ALA A 44 1.92 13.04 7.09
N ASN A 45 0.97 12.96 8.04
CA ASN A 45 1.21 12.44 9.38
C ASN A 45 1.96 11.11 9.25
N LYS A 46 3.21 11.10 9.70
CA LYS A 46 3.98 9.87 9.79
C LYS A 46 3.56 9.17 11.06
N PHE A 47 3.25 7.89 10.95
CA PHE A 47 3.05 7.06 12.11
C PHE A 47 4.34 7.02 12.94
N PRO A 48 4.24 7.18 14.26
CA PRO A 48 5.38 7.13 15.16
C PRO A 48 6.03 5.73 15.13
N PRO A 49 7.33 5.60 15.47
CA PRO A 49 8.03 4.32 15.45
C PRO A 49 7.37 3.22 16.29
N GLU A 50 6.71 3.60 17.39
CA GLU A 50 6.01 2.70 18.31
C GLU A 50 4.81 2.00 17.63
N ASP A 51 4.11 2.71 16.76
CA ASP A 51 2.99 2.16 15.98
C ASP A 51 3.51 1.12 14.99
N TRP A 52 4.64 1.41 14.33
CA TRP A 52 5.27 0.47 13.42
C TRP A 52 5.80 -0.78 14.13
N ALA A 53 6.32 -0.63 15.35
CA ALA A 53 6.74 -1.78 16.16
C ALA A 53 5.56 -2.73 16.43
N GLN A 54 4.36 -2.20 16.70
CA GLN A 54 3.16 -3.02 16.86
C GLN A 54 2.73 -3.70 15.56
N VAL A 55 2.74 -2.96 14.43
CA VAL A 55 2.48 -3.54 13.10
C VAL A 55 3.43 -4.70 12.83
N ASP A 56 4.72 -4.51 13.09
CA ASP A 56 5.77 -5.49 12.85
C ASP A 56 5.57 -6.77 13.68
N VAL A 57 5.18 -6.65 14.95
CA VAL A 57 4.82 -7.80 15.81
C VAL A 57 3.66 -8.57 15.21
N LEU A 58 2.58 -7.89 14.82
CA LEU A 58 1.40 -8.55 14.27
C LEU A 58 1.68 -9.21 12.91
N ILE A 59 2.50 -8.58 12.06
CA ILE A 59 2.94 -9.19 10.80
C ILE A 59 3.79 -10.44 11.08
N ARG A 60 4.70 -10.40 12.07
CA ARG A 60 5.52 -11.55 12.45
C ARG A 60 4.70 -12.71 12.99
N ASP A 61 3.61 -12.42 13.69
CA ASP A 61 2.56 -13.36 14.14
C ASP A 61 1.68 -13.92 12.99
N LYS A 62 2.08 -13.68 11.74
CA LYS A 62 1.42 -14.19 10.54
C LYS A 62 0.01 -13.62 10.34
N LEU A 63 -0.26 -12.39 10.77
CA LEU A 63 -1.46 -11.67 10.33
C LEU A 63 -1.22 -11.05 8.95
N SER A 64 -2.24 -11.06 8.08
CA SER A 64 -2.19 -10.30 6.83
C SER A 64 -2.27 -8.79 7.10
N PRO A 65 -1.74 -7.92 6.22
CA PRO A 65 -1.88 -6.48 6.36
C PRO A 65 -3.33 -5.98 6.54
N GLU A 66 -4.30 -6.66 5.92
CA GLU A 66 -5.73 -6.38 6.08
C GLU A 66 -6.23 -6.75 7.48
N GLN A 67 -5.77 -7.88 8.02
CA GLN A 67 -6.08 -8.32 9.38
C GLN A 67 -5.45 -7.39 10.41
N VAL A 68 -4.20 -6.97 10.21
CA VAL A 68 -3.52 -5.99 11.07
C VAL A 68 -4.28 -4.66 11.08
N SER A 69 -4.62 -4.12 9.91
CA SER A 69 -5.42 -2.89 9.80
C SER A 69 -6.75 -3.00 10.55
N SER A 70 -7.47 -4.11 10.36
CA SER A 70 -8.76 -4.35 11.03
C SER A 70 -8.61 -4.49 12.54
N ARG A 71 -7.58 -5.22 12.99
CA ARG A 71 -7.30 -5.47 14.41
C ARG A 71 -6.94 -4.19 15.15
N MET A 72 -6.08 -3.34 14.57
CA MET A 72 -5.69 -2.07 15.19
C MET A 72 -6.87 -1.10 15.34
N VAL A 73 -7.85 -1.15 14.42
CA VAL A 73 -9.09 -0.38 14.55
C VAL A 73 -9.97 -0.94 15.67
N MET A 74 -10.08 -2.26 15.81
CA MET A 74 -10.86 -2.91 16.88
C MET A 74 -10.25 -2.65 18.26
N GLU A 75 -8.93 -2.71 18.38
CA GLU A 75 -8.19 -2.43 19.61
C GLU A 75 -8.10 -0.92 19.93
N LYS A 76 -8.65 -0.06 19.06
CA LYS A 76 -8.65 1.42 19.15
C LYS A 76 -7.25 2.02 19.27
N THR A 77 -6.23 1.30 18.83
CA THR A 77 -4.83 1.72 18.91
C THR A 77 -4.48 2.67 17.79
N LEU A 78 -4.82 2.29 16.55
CA LEU A 78 -4.43 3.05 15.36
C LEU A 78 -5.36 2.81 14.18
N LYS A 79 -5.62 3.86 13.40
CA LYS A 79 -6.29 3.75 12.11
C LYS A 79 -5.25 3.84 10.98
N ILE A 80 -4.75 2.69 10.55
CA ILE A 80 -3.80 2.55 9.44
C ILE A 80 -4.45 1.75 8.29
N SER A 81 -4.19 2.16 7.05
CA SER A 81 -4.63 1.42 5.86
C SER A 81 -3.72 0.23 5.60
N HIS A 82 -4.30 -0.89 5.14
CA HIS A 82 -3.55 -2.07 4.73
C HIS A 82 -2.53 -1.76 3.61
N GLU A 83 -2.82 -0.80 2.71
CA GLU A 83 -1.89 -0.35 1.68
C GLU A 83 -0.65 0.33 2.28
N THR A 84 -0.84 1.09 3.36
CA THR A 84 0.27 1.74 4.07
C THR A 84 1.16 0.69 4.75
N ILE A 85 0.56 -0.37 5.30
CA ILE A 85 1.30 -1.52 5.84
C ILE A 85 2.05 -2.26 4.73
N TYR A 86 1.45 -2.48 3.56
CA TYR A 86 2.15 -3.06 2.40
C TYR A 86 3.36 -2.23 1.99
N MET A 87 3.19 -0.91 1.90
CA MET A 87 4.30 0.00 1.59
C MET A 87 5.41 -0.08 2.61
N HIS A 88 5.09 -0.16 3.91
CA HIS A 88 6.07 -0.37 4.97
C HIS A 88 6.85 -1.68 4.81
N VAL A 89 6.15 -2.80 4.59
CA VAL A 89 6.79 -4.10 4.35
C VAL A 89 7.69 -4.06 3.10
N TYR A 90 7.28 -3.36 2.04
CA TYR A 90 8.11 -3.19 0.85
C TYR A 90 9.31 -2.27 1.07
N ASN A 91 9.17 -1.24 1.91
CA ASN A 91 10.29 -0.38 2.31
C ASN A 91 11.32 -1.19 3.10
N ASP A 92 10.87 -1.98 4.08
CA ASP A 92 11.70 -2.89 4.87
C ASP A 92 12.45 -3.89 3.97
N LYS A 93 11.73 -4.53 3.03
CA LYS A 93 12.35 -5.42 2.04
C LYS A 93 13.45 -4.74 1.22
N ARG A 94 13.26 -3.47 0.81
CA ARG A 94 14.29 -2.71 0.09
C ARG A 94 15.47 -2.35 1.00
N ALA A 95 15.23 -2.19 2.29
CA ALA A 95 16.26 -2.04 3.33
C ALA A 95 16.92 -3.37 3.74
N LYS A 96 16.62 -4.48 3.04
CA LYS A 96 17.09 -5.85 3.32
C LYS A 96 16.54 -6.46 4.63
N GLY A 97 15.39 -5.98 5.10
CA GLY A 97 14.66 -6.58 6.21
C GLY A 97 13.88 -7.85 5.82
N ASP A 98 13.21 -8.42 6.81
CA ASP A 98 12.61 -9.74 6.76
C ASP A 98 11.08 -9.76 6.86
N LEU A 99 10.40 -8.61 7.04
CA LEU A 99 8.95 -8.57 7.30
C LEU A 99 8.13 -9.27 6.21
N TRP A 100 8.57 -9.16 4.96
CA TRP A 100 7.91 -9.79 3.81
C TRP A 100 7.92 -11.32 3.89
N LEU A 101 8.85 -11.92 4.63
CA LEU A 101 8.92 -13.36 4.88
C LEU A 101 7.76 -13.85 5.76
N HIS A 102 7.11 -12.95 6.49
CA HIS A 102 6.02 -13.28 7.41
C HIS A 102 4.62 -13.15 6.80
N LEU A 103 4.50 -12.63 5.57
CA LEU A 103 3.22 -12.57 4.87
C LEU A 103 2.70 -13.96 4.50
N ASN A 104 1.42 -14.23 4.80
CA ASN A 104 0.77 -15.53 4.58
C ASN A 104 0.73 -16.00 3.11
N SER A 105 0.73 -15.07 2.16
CA SER A 105 0.61 -15.40 0.73
C SER A 105 1.92 -15.16 -0.01
N GLN A 106 2.84 -16.11 0.10
CA GLN A 106 4.04 -16.21 -0.74
C GLN A 106 3.90 -17.23 -1.86
N LYS A 107 2.74 -17.88 -1.95
CA LYS A 107 2.52 -18.92 -2.95
C LYS A 107 2.57 -18.28 -4.34
N ARG A 108 3.50 -18.75 -5.17
CA ARG A 108 3.50 -18.44 -6.60
C ARG A 108 2.16 -18.86 -7.19
N TYR A 109 1.44 -17.90 -7.76
CA TYR A 109 0.22 -18.20 -8.50
C TYR A 109 0.57 -19.14 -9.65
N ARG A 110 0.03 -20.36 -9.61
CA ARG A 110 0.19 -21.34 -10.68
C ARG A 110 -0.93 -21.13 -11.69
N LYS A 111 -0.57 -20.95 -12.96
CA LYS A 111 -1.53 -20.94 -14.07
C LYS A 111 -2.30 -22.25 -14.04
N ARG A 112 -3.64 -22.19 -13.91
CA ARG A 112 -4.50 -23.37 -14.01
C ARG A 112 -4.63 -23.76 -15.48
N TYR A 113 -3.87 -24.75 -15.91
CA TYR A 113 -4.10 -25.39 -17.21
C TYR A 113 -5.40 -26.23 -17.15
N GLY A 114 -6.27 -26.12 -18.17
CA GLY A 114 -7.55 -26.83 -18.24
C GLY A 114 -8.78 -26.06 -17.74
N SER A 115 -8.75 -24.72 -17.73
CA SER A 115 -9.93 -23.87 -17.48
C SER A 115 -10.97 -24.08 -18.60
N GLY A 116 -11.95 -24.95 -18.35
CA GLY A 116 -12.96 -25.37 -19.34
C GLY A 116 -13.45 -26.80 -19.15
N GLN A 117 -12.72 -27.63 -18.38
CA GLN A 117 -13.21 -28.92 -17.93
C GLN A 117 -13.80 -28.75 -16.53
N GLU A 118 -15.09 -29.03 -16.35
CA GLU A 118 -15.71 -29.10 -15.03
C GLU A 118 -15.02 -30.20 -14.21
N ARG A 119 -14.12 -29.80 -13.31
CA ARG A 119 -13.43 -30.72 -12.38
C ARG A 119 -14.29 -31.10 -11.19
N SER A 120 -15.21 -30.22 -10.82
CA SER A 120 -16.23 -30.49 -9.83
C SER A 120 -17.40 -31.09 -10.57
N GLY A 121 -17.33 -32.39 -10.90
CA GLY A 121 -18.53 -33.09 -11.36
C GLY A 121 -19.69 -32.85 -10.39
N THR A 122 -20.92 -32.95 -10.89
CA THR A 122 -22.14 -32.75 -10.09
C THR A 122 -22.08 -33.60 -8.81
N LEU A 123 -22.34 -32.98 -7.65
CA LEU A 123 -22.37 -33.67 -6.36
C LEU A 123 -23.38 -34.84 -6.44
N LYS A 124 -22.86 -36.07 -6.48
CA LYS A 124 -23.70 -37.27 -6.50
C LYS A 124 -24.53 -37.32 -5.22
N ASN A 125 -25.81 -37.59 -5.37
CA ASN A 125 -26.79 -37.65 -4.27
C ASN A 125 -27.02 -36.31 -3.54
N ARG A 126 -26.89 -35.17 -4.23
CA ARG A 126 -27.38 -33.90 -3.66
C ARG A 126 -28.91 -33.97 -3.49
N ILE A 127 -29.39 -33.62 -2.31
CA ILE A 127 -30.82 -33.48 -2.02
C ILE A 127 -31.20 -32.03 -2.31
N SER A 128 -32.29 -31.79 -3.06
CA SER A 128 -32.75 -30.42 -3.29
C SER A 128 -33.20 -29.80 -1.97
N ILE A 129 -33.14 -28.46 -1.86
CA ILE A 129 -33.71 -27.75 -0.71
C ILE A 129 -35.21 -28.07 -0.57
N ASP A 130 -35.88 -28.31 -1.70
CA ASP A 130 -37.30 -28.67 -1.78
C ASP A 130 -37.59 -30.05 -1.16
N ASP A 131 -36.62 -30.95 -1.18
CA ASP A 131 -36.75 -32.33 -0.69
C ASP A 131 -36.36 -32.47 0.80
N ARG A 132 -36.06 -31.36 1.48
CA ARG A 132 -35.63 -31.40 2.88
C ARG A 132 -36.79 -31.89 3.77
N PRO A 133 -36.52 -32.76 4.75
CA PRO A 133 -37.57 -33.24 5.64
C PRO A 133 -38.18 -32.09 6.46
N LYS A 134 -39.52 -32.13 6.63
CA LYS A 134 -40.30 -31.06 7.29
C LYS A 134 -39.88 -30.79 8.74
N ILE A 135 -39.24 -31.76 9.40
CA ILE A 135 -38.67 -31.61 10.76
C ILE A 135 -37.63 -30.47 10.85
N ILE A 136 -37.03 -30.06 9.73
CA ILE A 136 -36.06 -28.96 9.67
C ILE A 136 -36.78 -27.59 9.59
N LEU A 137 -38.08 -27.57 9.22
CA LEU A 137 -38.91 -26.36 9.19
C LEU A 137 -39.57 -26.04 10.52
N SER A 138 -39.71 -27.02 11.42
CA SER A 138 -40.20 -26.79 12.77
C SER A 138 -39.10 -26.15 13.62
N ARG A 139 -39.41 -24.99 14.20
CA ARG A 139 -38.58 -24.27 15.16
C ARG A 139 -39.28 -24.26 16.52
#